data_AF-A0A927UIH4-F1
#
_entry.id   AF-A0A927UIH4-F1
#
_cell.length_a   1.000
_cell.length_b   1.000
_cell.length_c   1.000
_cell.angle_alpha   90.00
_cell.angle_beta   90.00
_cell.angle_gamma   90.00
#
_symmetry.space_group_name_H-M   'P 1'
#
loop_
_entity.id
_entity.type
_entity.pdbx_description
1 polymer ?
#
loop_
_entity_poly.entity_id
_entity_poly.type
_entity_poly.pdbx_seq_one_letter_code
_entity_poly.pdbx_strand_id
1 'polypeptide(L)'
;MDARTTGIVAYITWIGLVIALVAGDKEGARFHLNQALVIFLFSLLSLIPCIGWVWGIFMLVCWIMGLIAAVNEEEKPVPLIGGITLIK
;
A
#
# COMPACT_ATOMS: atom_id res chain seq x y z
N MET A 1 -11.81 -13.58 -0.09
CA MET A 1 -11.69 -12.59 1.00
C MET A 1 -12.62 -11.44 0.68
N ASP A 2 -13.27 -10.85 1.67
CA ASP A 2 -14.03 -9.61 1.50
C ASP A 2 -13.10 -8.41 1.23
N ALA A 3 -13.66 -7.27 0.83
CA ALA A 3 -12.92 -6.04 0.50
C ALA A 3 -12.02 -5.56 1.64
N ARG A 4 -12.52 -5.54 2.89
CA ARG A 4 -11.75 -5.09 4.05
C ARG A 4 -10.55 -6.00 4.31
N THR A 5 -10.78 -7.31 4.35
CA THR A 5 -9.68 -8.28 4.52
C THR A 5 -8.66 -8.17 3.38
N THR A 6 -9.14 -7.97 2.14
CA THR A 6 -8.27 -7.77 0.98
C THR A 6 -7.41 -6.52 1.11
N GLY A 7 -8.00 -5.40 1.54
CA GLY A 7 -7.30 -4.14 1.78
C GLY A 7 -6.21 -4.29 2.83
N ILE A 8 -6.49 -4.90 3.97
CA ILE A 8 -5.50 -5.11 5.05
C ILE A 8 -4.38 -6.03 4.60
N VAL A 9 -4.71 -7.19 4.01
CA VAL A 9 -3.73 -8.18 3.55
C VAL A 9 -2.77 -7.59 2.52
N ALA A 10 -3.25 -6.65 1.70
CA ALA A 10 -2.44 -5.96 0.70
C ALA A 10 -1.24 -5.21 1.28
N TYR A 11 -1.27 -4.77 2.55
CA TYR A 11 -0.17 -4.04 3.19
C TYR A 11 0.83 -4.92 3.95
N ILE A 12 0.54 -6.19 4.21
CA ILE A 12 1.33 -6.97 5.19
C ILE A 12 2.74 -7.28 4.67
N THR A 13 2.85 -7.77 3.44
CA THR A 13 4.12 -8.07 2.77
C THR A 13 3.92 -8.02 1.26
N TRP A 14 5.00 -8.10 0.47
CA TRP A 14 4.91 -8.37 -0.97
C TRP A 14 4.11 -9.64 -1.29
N ILE A 15 4.23 -10.68 -0.47
CA ILE A 15 3.44 -11.92 -0.63
C ILE A 15 1.97 -11.65 -0.34
N GLY A 16 1.67 -10.90 0.73
CA GLY A 16 0.31 -10.46 1.06
C GLY A 16 -0.33 -9.64 -0.05
N LEU A 17 0.41 -8.70 -0.65
CA LEU A 17 -0.01 -7.94 -1.81
C LEU A 17 -0.37 -8.83 -3.00
N VAL A 18 0.49 -9.80 -3.34
CA VAL A 18 0.22 -10.74 -4.43
C VAL A 18 -1.04 -11.56 -4.15
N ILE A 19 -1.21 -12.07 -2.93
CA ILE A 19 -2.42 -12.82 -2.53
C ILE A 19 -3.66 -11.93 -2.67
N ALA A 20 -3.61 -10.69 -2.18
CA ALA A 20 -4.71 -9.74 -2.28
C ALA A 20 -5.08 -9.41 -3.75
N LEU A 21 -4.08 -9.29 -4.63
CA LEU A 21 -4.27 -9.02 -6.07
C LEU A 21 -4.81 -10.22 -6.86
N VAL A 22 -4.49 -11.45 -6.44
CA VAL A 22 -4.85 -12.67 -7.18
C VAL A 22 -6.15 -13.29 -6.66
N ALA A 23 -6.32 -13.34 -5.34
CA ALA A 23 -7.39 -14.07 -4.65
C ALA A 23 -8.32 -13.19 -3.79
N GLY A 24 -8.08 -11.88 -3.75
CA GLY A 24 -8.91 -10.92 -3.01
C GLY A 24 -10.03 -10.29 -3.85
N ASP A 25 -10.85 -9.48 -3.18
CA ASP A 25 -11.87 -8.64 -3.81
C ASP A 25 -11.22 -7.39 -4.40
N LYS A 26 -10.95 -7.43 -5.70
CA LYS A 26 -10.20 -6.39 -6.41
C LYS A 26 -11.01 -5.13 -6.66
N GLU A 27 -12.33 -5.27 -6.82
CA GLU A 27 -13.21 -4.13 -7.08
C GLU A 27 -13.48 -3.38 -5.79
N GLY A 28 -13.84 -4.10 -4.70
CA GLY A 28 -14.13 -3.49 -3.41
C GLY A 28 -12.91 -2.94 -2.68
N ALA A 29 -11.72 -3.54 -2.86
CA ALA A 29 -10.48 -3.09 -2.21
C ALA A 29 -9.56 -2.28 -3.14
N ARG A 30 -10.07 -1.82 -4.29
CA ARG A 30 -9.26 -1.23 -5.36
C ARG A 30 -8.38 -0.08 -4.89
N PHE A 31 -8.91 0.79 -4.03
CA PHE A 31 -8.17 1.91 -3.47
C PHE A 31 -6.95 1.43 -2.68
N HIS A 32 -7.16 0.54 -1.70
CA HIS A 32 -6.09 0.02 -0.85
C HIS A 32 -5.09 -0.87 -1.61
N LEU A 33 -5.54 -1.62 -2.62
CA LEU A 33 -4.67 -2.39 -3.50
C LEU A 33 -3.71 -1.48 -4.29
N ASN A 34 -4.23 -0.39 -4.86
CA ASN A 34 -3.40 0.62 -5.54
C ASN A 34 -2.44 1.28 -4.55
N GLN A 35 -2.95 1.71 -3.40
CA GLN A 35 -2.18 2.46 -2.43
C GLN A 35 -1.04 1.62 -1.85
N ALA A 36 -1.30 0.35 -1.50
CA ALA A 36 -0.28 -0.60 -1.05
C ALA A 36 0.75 -0.89 -2.14
N LEU A 37 0.33 -1.14 -3.39
CA LEU A 37 1.24 -1.39 -4.51
C LEU A 37 2.20 -0.21 -4.75
N VAL A 38 1.68 1.03 -4.76
CA VAL A 38 2.49 2.23 -4.92
C VAL A 38 3.49 2.37 -3.77
N ILE A 39 3.04 2.19 -2.52
CA ILE A 39 3.93 2.25 -1.36
C ILE A 39 5.05 1.22 -1.47
N PHE A 40 4.73 -0.03 -1.81
CA PHE A 40 5.75 -1.06 -1.94
C PHE A 40 6.75 -0.79 -3.06
N LEU A 41 6.30 -0.36 -4.24
CA LEU A 41 7.18 0.00 -5.35
C LEU A 41 8.12 1.16 -5.00
N PHE A 42 7.59 2.23 -4.40
CA PHE A 42 8.41 3.38 -4.01
C PHE A 42 9.33 3.10 -2.83
N SER A 43 9.01 2.10 -1.99
CA SER A 43 9.88 1.66 -0.89
C SER A 43 11.18 0.99 -1.38
N LEU A 44 11.24 0.53 -2.64
CA LEU A 44 12.48 -0.01 -3.22
C LEU A 44 13.59 1.03 -3.32
N LEU A 45 13.25 2.32 -3.42
CA LEU A 45 14.22 3.42 -3.41
C LEU A 45 14.98 3.50 -2.07
N SER A 46 14.45 2.91 -1.01
CA SER A 46 15.09 2.89 0.31
C SER A 46 16.35 2.03 0.38
N LEU A 47 16.65 1.26 -0.67
CA LEU A 47 17.89 0.51 -0.82
C LEU A 47 19.10 1.41 -1.14
N ILE A 48 18.88 2.63 -1.62
CA ILE A 48 19.95 3.57 -1.97
C ILE A 48 20.59 4.11 -0.68
N PRO A 49 21.92 3.97 -0.48
CA PRO A 49 22.59 4.48 0.72
C PRO A 49 22.39 5.98 0.94
N CYS A 50 22.33 6.38 2.21
CA CYS A 50 22.12 7.75 2.68
C CYS A 50 20.75 8.37 2.31
N ILE A 51 20.52 8.70 1.03
CA ILE A 51 19.29 9.39 0.57
C ILE A 51 18.08 8.45 0.64
N GLY A 52 18.24 7.20 0.21
CA GLY A 52 17.17 6.21 0.27
C GLY A 52 16.75 5.89 1.70
N TRP A 53 17.65 5.97 2.68
CA TRP A 53 17.30 5.72 4.08
C TRP A 53 16.35 6.79 4.64
N VAL A 54 16.60 8.07 4.32
CA VAL A 54 15.69 9.17 4.67
C VAL A 54 14.33 8.97 4.00
N TRP A 55 14.34 8.60 2.71
CA TRP A 55 13.12 8.22 1.99
C TRP A 55 12.39 7.03 2.65
N GLY A 56 13.13 6.05 3.16
CA GLY A 56 12.58 4.88 3.86
C GLY A 56 11.79 5.24 5.11
N ILE A 57 12.20 6.28 5.84
CA ILE A 57 11.43 6.79 6.99
C ILE A 57 10.08 7.33 6.50
N PHE A 58 10.06 8.12 5.43
CA PHE A 58 8.83 8.63 4.83
C PHE A 58 7.92 7.49 4.34
N MET A 59 8.49 6.48 3.68
CA MET A 59 7.75 5.32 3.19
C MET A 59 7.16 4.48 4.33
N LEU A 60 7.89 4.32 5.44
CA LEU A 60 7.39 3.65 6.63
C LEU A 60 6.17 4.38 7.22
N VAL A 61 6.20 5.71 7.28
CA VAL A 61 5.05 6.52 7.73
C VAL A 61 3.85 6.33 6.79
N CYS A 62 4.06 6.41 5.47
CA CYS A 62 3.00 6.18 4.48
C CYS A 62 2.41 4.77 4.61
N TRP A 63 3.25 3.75 4.83
CA TRP A 63 2.81 2.37 5.04
C TRP A 63 1.92 2.24 6.27
N ILE A 64 2.33 2.82 7.42
CA ILE A 64 1.50 2.82 8.65
C ILE A 64 0.17 3.53 8.41
N MET A 65 0.19 4.71 7.79
CA MET A 65 -1.03 5.47 7.49
C MET A 65 -1.98 4.69 6.58
N GLY A 66 -1.45 4.07 5.52
CA GLY A 66 -2.23 3.26 4.59
C GLY A 66 -2.84 2.03 5.26
N LEU A 67 -2.07 1.36 6.13
CA LEU A 67 -2.55 0.22 6.90
C LEU A 67 -3.68 0.62 7.88
N ILE A 68 -3.50 1.73 8.62
CA ILE A 68 -4.54 2.23 9.53
C ILE A 68 -5.82 2.59 8.77
N ALA A 69 -5.67 3.29 7.63
CA ALA A 69 -6.80 3.63 6.77
C ALA A 69 -7.53 2.36 6.27
N ALA A 70 -6.80 1.32 5.88
CA ALA A 70 -7.38 0.03 5.47
C ALA A 70 -8.12 -0.69 6.60
N VAL A 71 -7.59 -0.63 7.83
CA VAL A 71 -8.26 -1.23 9.01
C VAL A 71 -9.58 -0.51 9.34
N ASN A 72 -9.61 0.81 9.13
CA ASN A 72 -10.76 1.69 9.36
C ASN A 72 -11.71 1.81 8.16
N GLU A 73 -11.39 1.16 7.03
CA GLU A 73 -12.18 1.25 5.78
C GLU A 73 -12.30 2.69 5.24
N GLU A 74 -11.24 3.49 5.43
CA GLU A 74 -11.14 4.86 4.94
C GLU A 74 -10.29 4.94 3.67
N GLU A 75 -10.84 5.52 2.61
CA GLU A 75 -10.12 5.78 1.36
C GLU A 75 -9.31 7.10 1.43
N LYS A 76 -8.38 7.16 2.38
CA LYS A 76 -7.52 8.34 2.59
C LYS A 76 -6.18 8.18 1.87
N PRO A 77 -5.86 9.04 0.88
CA PRO A 77 -4.59 8.94 0.18
C PRO A 77 -3.43 9.33 1.10
N VAL A 78 -2.32 8.58 1.00
CA VAL A 78 -1.09 8.93 1.72
C VAL A 78 -0.43 10.17 1.10
N PRO A 79 0.39 10.93 1.85
CA PRO A 79 1.05 12.12 1.34
C PRO A 79 1.92 11.83 0.10
N LEU A 80 2.02 12.80 -0.80
CA LEU A 80 2.86 12.83 -2.03
C LEU A 80 2.55 11.77 -3.10
N ILE A 81 2.35 10.51 -2.73
CA ILE A 81 2.20 9.37 -3.66
C ILE A 81 0.79 8.78 -3.69
N GLY A 82 -0.12 9.23 -2.82
CA GLY A 82 -1.48 8.68 -2.70
C GLY A 82 -2.39 8.92 -3.90
N GLY A 83 -2.06 9.87 -4.78
CA GLY A 83 -2.81 10.09 -6.02
C GLY A 83 -2.44 9.15 -7.17
N ILE A 84 -1.40 8.31 -7.01
CA ILE A 84 -0.94 7.42 -8.08
C ILE A 84 -1.85 6.19 -8.14
N THR A 85 -2.42 5.94 -9.32
CA THR A 85 -3.26 4.77 -9.59
C THR A 85 -2.63 3.93 -10.69
N LEU A 86 -2.37 2.66 -10.42
CA LEU A 86 -1.73 1.70 -11.33
C LEU A 86 -2.68 0.60 -11.81
N ILE A 87 -3.70 0.26 -11.02
CA ILE A 87 -4.71 -0.76 -11.29
C ILE A 87 -5.97 -0.06 -11.78
N LYS A 88 -6.33 -0.33 -13.04
CA LYS A 88 -7.47 0.26 -13.75
C LYS A 88 -8.76 -0.55 -13.63
#